data_AF-A0A381PWH5-F1
#
_entry.id   AF-A0A381PWH5-F1
#
_cell.length_a   1.000
_cell.length_b   1.000
_cell.length_c   1.000
_cell.angle_alpha   90.00
_cell.angle_beta   90.00
_cell.angle_gamma   90.00
#
_symmetry.space_group_name_H-M   'P 1'
#
loop_
_entity.id
_entity.type
_entity.pdbx_description
1 polymer ?
#
loop_
_entity_poly.entity_id
_entity_poly.type
_entity_poly.pdbx_seq_one_letter_code
_entity_poly.pdbx_strand_id
1 'polypeptide(L)'
;MPIGPSDLPEPERLDEAFATCLDATLLPLAAAIHTARGTTLLGGSANLTRRNLGDYNLEVNLLARGSSALGAQVADYFERLWSNRDGHFSVSYEAYSDDSWAKRVIYWVQEFAGLSSF
;
A
#
# COMPACT_ATOMS: atom_id res chain seq x y z
N MET A 1 -12.21 -10.79 24.82
CA MET A 1 -11.97 -12.24 24.86
C MET A 1 -10.73 -12.47 24.00
N PRO A 2 -9.58 -12.91 24.54
CA PRO A 2 -8.39 -13.10 23.72
C PRO A 2 -8.58 -14.34 22.86
N ILE A 3 -8.32 -14.19 21.57
CA ILE A 3 -8.34 -15.26 20.57
C ILE A 3 -7.23 -16.26 20.92
N GLY A 4 -7.59 -17.52 21.11
CA GLY A 4 -6.66 -18.58 21.45
C GLY A 4 -5.86 -19.05 20.23
N PRO A 5 -4.71 -19.72 20.42
CA PRO A 5 -3.90 -20.24 19.31
C PRO A 5 -4.64 -21.26 18.41
N SER A 6 -5.76 -21.83 18.87
CA SER A 6 -6.66 -22.68 18.07
C SER A 6 -7.66 -21.92 17.20
N ASP A 7 -7.79 -20.59 17.41
CA ASP A 7 -8.71 -19.73 16.67
C ASP A 7 -8.00 -18.98 15.53
N LEU A 8 -6.70 -19.27 15.31
CA LEU A 8 -5.96 -18.73 14.18
C LEU A 8 -6.46 -19.42 12.90
N PRO A 9 -6.91 -18.67 11.89
CA PRO A 9 -7.35 -19.25 10.63
C PRO A 9 -6.21 -20.05 9.99
N GLU A 10 -6.56 -21.20 9.42
CA GLU A 10 -5.65 -22.04 8.62
C GLU A 10 -4.91 -21.19 7.56
N PRO A 11 -3.64 -21.49 7.25
CA PRO A 11 -2.80 -20.66 6.38
C PRO A 11 -3.40 -20.42 4.98
N GLU A 12 -4.15 -21.37 4.43
CA GLU A 12 -4.85 -21.23 3.15
C GLU A 12 -5.98 -20.18 3.21
N ARG A 13 -6.69 -20.09 4.35
CA ARG A 13 -7.69 -19.05 4.61
C ARG A 13 -7.09 -17.68 4.83
N LEU A 14 -5.84 -17.61 5.32
CA LEU A 14 -5.12 -16.34 5.44
C LEU A 14 -4.75 -15.83 4.05
N ASP A 15 -4.24 -16.68 3.16
CA ASP A 15 -3.89 -16.30 1.79
C ASP A 15 -5.13 -15.81 1.02
N GLU A 16 -6.26 -16.50 1.15
CA GLU A 16 -7.52 -16.13 0.49
C GLU A 16 -8.14 -14.85 1.07
N ALA A 17 -8.14 -14.69 2.40
CA ALA A 17 -8.58 -13.46 3.06
C ALA A 17 -7.66 -12.28 2.73
N PHE A 18 -6.36 -12.54 2.53
CA PHE A 18 -5.38 -11.52 2.19
C PHE A 18 -5.52 -11.06 0.75
N ALA A 19 -5.69 -11.99 -0.20
CA ALA A 19 -6.03 -11.69 -1.58
C ALA A 19 -7.37 -10.95 -1.69
N THR A 20 -8.37 -11.37 -0.92
CA THR A 20 -9.67 -10.69 -0.85
C THR A 20 -9.53 -9.28 -0.26
N CYS A 21 -8.70 -9.06 0.77
CA CYS A 21 -8.42 -7.72 1.28
C CYS A 21 -7.72 -6.84 0.23
N LEU A 22 -6.71 -7.37 -0.47
CA LEU A 22 -6.03 -6.69 -1.57
C LEU A 22 -7.00 -6.28 -2.68
N ASP A 23 -7.91 -7.17 -3.08
CA ASP A 23 -8.89 -6.90 -4.14
C ASP A 23 -10.09 -6.04 -3.66
N ALA A 24 -10.51 -6.14 -2.38
CA ALA A 24 -11.70 -5.47 -1.85
C ALA A 24 -11.43 -4.06 -1.28
N THR A 25 -10.19 -3.73 -0.91
CA THR A 25 -9.84 -2.37 -0.48
C THR A 25 -9.33 -1.53 -1.65
N LEU A 26 -10.24 -0.76 -2.24
CA LEU A 26 -9.93 0.37 -3.13
C LEU A 26 -9.24 1.55 -2.40
N LEU A 27 -8.39 1.28 -1.40
CA LEU A 27 -7.52 2.27 -0.75
C LEU A 27 -6.15 1.62 -0.53
N PRO A 28 -5.27 1.65 -1.55
CA PRO A 28 -4.11 0.79 -1.63
C PRO A 28 -2.88 1.54 -1.12
N LEU A 29 -2.64 1.54 0.19
CA LEU A 29 -1.25 1.62 0.63
C LEU A 29 -0.81 0.28 1.19
N ALA A 30 -0.20 -0.51 0.31
CA ALA A 30 0.54 -1.70 0.67
C ALA A 30 1.99 -1.59 0.17
N ALA A 31 2.95 -1.99 1.00
CA ALA A 31 4.36 -2.03 0.67
C ALA A 31 4.93 -3.41 1.01
N ALA A 32 5.48 -4.09 0.00
CA ALA A 32 6.13 -5.38 0.15
C ALA A 32 7.65 -5.23 0.14
N ILE A 33 8.31 -5.83 1.13
CA ILE A 33 9.77 -5.86 1.27
C ILE A 33 10.21 -7.32 1.14
N HIS A 34 10.89 -7.64 0.04
CA HIS A 34 11.46 -8.95 -0.22
C HIS A 34 12.93 -8.99 0.20
N THR A 35 13.28 -9.96 1.04
CA THR A 35 14.65 -10.20 1.50
C THR A 35 15.00 -11.67 1.34
N ALA A 36 16.29 -12.01 1.46
CA ALA A 36 16.72 -13.42 1.51
C ALA A 36 16.10 -14.21 2.68
N ARG A 37 15.56 -13.54 3.70
CA ARG A 37 14.94 -14.16 4.89
C ARG A 37 13.42 -14.32 4.76
N GLY A 38 12.83 -13.89 3.65
CA GLY A 38 11.39 -13.92 3.43
C GLY A 38 10.82 -12.54 3.10
N THR A 39 9.49 -12.46 3.09
CA THR A 39 8.73 -11.26 2.70
C THR A 39 8.05 -10.64 3.90
N THR A 40 8.23 -9.33 4.06
CA THR A 40 7.45 -8.52 5.00
C THR A 40 6.51 -7.63 4.21
N LEU A 41 5.25 -7.61 4.59
CA LEU A 41 4.23 -6.80 3.98
C LEU A 41 3.68 -5.82 5.01
N LEU A 42 3.58 -4.56 4.61
CA LEU A 42 2.89 -3.52 5.35
C LEU A 42 1.66 -3.14 4.56
N GLY A 43 0.51 -3.04 5.21
CA GLY A 43 -0.73 -2.57 4.61
C GLY A 43 -1.55 -1.78 5.62
N GLY A 44 -2.22 -0.73 5.19
CA GLY A 44 -2.99 0.10 6.10
C GLY A 44 -3.56 1.36 5.45
N SER A 45 -3.91 2.33 6.31
CA SER A 45 -4.50 3.60 5.89
C SER A 45 -3.50 4.72 5.63
N ALA A 46 -2.27 4.61 6.15
CA ALA A 46 -1.27 5.66 6.00
C ALA A 46 -0.89 5.80 4.53
N ASN A 47 -0.76 7.03 4.01
CA ASN A 47 -0.09 7.27 2.74
C ASN A 47 1.40 7.60 2.97
N LEU A 48 2.23 7.56 1.93
CA LEU A 48 3.64 7.94 2.02
C LEU A 48 3.79 9.48 1.97
N THR A 49 3.28 10.16 2.99
CA THR A 49 3.31 11.63 3.14
C THR A 49 4.02 12.01 4.43
N ARG A 50 4.51 13.26 4.53
CA ARG A 50 5.06 13.77 5.79
C ARG A 50 4.02 13.72 6.92
N ARG A 51 2.74 13.93 6.61
CA ARG A 51 1.67 14.00 7.63
C ARG A 51 1.32 12.65 8.24
N ASN A 52 1.15 11.62 7.42
CA ASN A 52 0.85 10.28 7.93
C ASN A 52 2.06 9.68 8.67
N LEU A 53 3.28 9.92 8.16
CA LEU A 53 4.51 9.44 8.82
C LEU A 53 4.91 10.27 10.05
N GLY A 54 4.49 11.53 10.10
CA GLY A 54 4.77 12.48 11.18
C GLY A 54 3.78 12.45 12.34
N ASP A 55 2.89 11.44 12.39
CA ASP A 55 1.88 11.26 13.43
C ASP A 55 0.87 12.41 13.55
N TYR A 56 0.62 13.13 12.44
CA TYR A 56 -0.40 14.18 12.39
C TYR A 56 -1.79 13.65 12.06
N ASN A 57 -1.88 12.41 11.57
CA ASN A 57 -3.12 11.70 11.29
C ASN A 57 -3.18 10.40 12.09
N LEU A 58 -4.39 9.98 12.46
CA LEU A 58 -4.63 8.68 13.09
C LEU A 58 -4.65 7.59 12.03
N GLU A 59 -3.57 6.81 11.94
CA GLU A 59 -3.42 5.74 10.96
C GLU A 59 -3.52 4.35 11.61
N VAL A 60 -4.07 3.39 10.86
CA VAL A 60 -4.13 1.99 11.25
C VAL A 60 -3.36 1.18 10.22
N ASN A 61 -2.26 0.55 10.66
CA ASN A 61 -1.38 -0.21 9.80
C ASN A 61 -1.14 -1.61 10.37
N LEU A 62 -1.06 -2.60 9.49
CA LEU A 62 -0.76 -3.99 9.79
C LEU A 62 0.58 -4.37 9.17
N LEU A 63 1.37 -5.12 9.93
CA LEU A 63 2.61 -5.73 9.46
C LEU A 63 2.42 -7.24 9.47
N ALA A 64 2.54 -7.86 8.30
CA ALA A 64 2.51 -9.29 8.13
C ALA A 64 3.87 -9.80 7.66
N ARG A 65 4.32 -10.94 8.21
CA ARG A 65 5.51 -11.65 7.73
C ARG A 65 5.07 -12.96 7.13
N GLY A 66 5.35 -13.13 5.85
CA GLY A 66 4.86 -14.24 5.05
C GLY A 66 5.95 -15.24 4.69
N SER A 67 5.49 -16.44 4.33
CA SER A 67 6.30 -17.43 3.63
C SER A 67 6.74 -16.92 2.25
N SER A 68 7.62 -17.67 1.59
CA SER A 68 7.98 -17.41 0.19
C SER A 68 6.76 -17.49 -0.75
N ALA A 69 5.77 -18.32 -0.44
CA ALA A 69 4.55 -18.47 -1.23
C ALA A 69 3.68 -17.21 -1.19
N LEU A 70 3.43 -16.64 0.00
CA LEU A 70 2.72 -15.35 0.13
C LEU A 70 3.48 -14.24 -0.60
N GLY A 71 4.82 -14.24 -0.49
CA GLY A 71 5.66 -13.29 -1.22
C GLY A 71 5.49 -13.36 -2.74
N ALA A 72 5.39 -14.56 -3.29
CA ALA A 72 5.18 -14.75 -4.73
C ALA A 72 3.80 -14.26 -5.19
N GLN A 73 2.74 -14.53 -4.41
CA GLN A 73 1.39 -14.03 -4.71
C GLN A 73 1.33 -12.50 -4.70
N VAL A 74 1.94 -11.87 -3.69
CA VAL A 74 2.03 -10.41 -3.60
C VAL A 74 2.81 -9.83 -4.78
N ALA A 75 3.94 -10.44 -5.15
CA ALA A 75 4.73 -9.98 -6.30
C ALA A 75 3.94 -10.07 -7.61
N ASP A 76 3.21 -11.17 -7.85
CA ASP A 76 2.37 -11.33 -9.03
C ASP A 76 1.22 -10.30 -9.05
N TYR A 77 0.63 -9.99 -7.90
CA TYR A 77 -0.37 -8.93 -7.78
C TYR A 77 0.18 -7.56 -8.18
N PHE A 78 1.34 -7.16 -7.65
CA PHE A 78 1.98 -5.88 -8.04
C PHE A 78 2.32 -5.86 -9.53
N GLU A 79 2.83 -6.96 -10.08
CA GLU A 79 3.13 -7.07 -11.51
C GLU A 79 1.86 -6.96 -12.36
N ARG A 80 0.74 -7.56 -11.93
CA ARG A 80 -0.56 -7.44 -12.61
C ARG A 80 -0.99 -5.98 -12.72
N LEU A 81 -0.90 -5.22 -11.63
CA LEU A 81 -1.24 -3.79 -11.61
C LEU A 81 -0.29 -2.97 -12.49
N TRP A 82 1.02 -3.21 -12.35
CA TRP A 82 2.06 -2.48 -13.07
C TRP A 82 1.98 -2.68 -14.59
N SER A 83 1.76 -3.92 -15.01
CA SER A 83 1.66 -4.31 -16.41
C SER A 83 0.27 -4.10 -17.02
N ASN A 84 -0.72 -3.64 -16.24
CA ASN A 84 -2.12 -3.56 -16.67
C ASN A 84 -2.65 -4.91 -17.19
N ARG A 85 -2.23 -6.02 -16.57
CA ARG A 85 -2.69 -7.36 -16.92
C ARG A 85 -4.10 -7.56 -16.35
N ASP A 86 -5.04 -7.95 -17.22
CA ASP A 86 -6.45 -8.16 -16.88
C ASP A 86 -7.24 -6.88 -16.48
N GLY A 87 -6.70 -5.67 -16.75
CA GLY A 87 -7.40 -4.41 -16.48
C GLY A 87 -6.56 -3.16 -16.75
N HIS A 88 -7.19 -1.98 -16.77
CA HIS A 88 -6.50 -0.69 -16.87
C HIS A 88 -6.36 -0.06 -15.48
N PHE A 89 -5.21 -0.24 -14.85
CA PHE A 89 -4.89 0.24 -13.50
C PHE A 89 -4.01 1.50 -13.49
N SER A 90 -3.16 1.67 -14.50
CA SER A 90 -2.24 2.82 -14.62
C SER A 90 -2.22 3.38 -16.04
N VAL A 91 -1.81 4.64 -16.15
CA VAL A 91 -1.61 5.33 -17.44
C VAL A 91 -0.18 5.85 -17.53
N SER A 92 0.26 6.23 -18.73
CA SER A 92 1.56 6.86 -18.91
C SER A 92 1.61 8.21 -18.19
N TYR A 93 2.80 8.61 -17.76
CA TYR A 93 3.01 9.84 -16.98
C TYR A 93 2.48 11.08 -17.71
N GLU A 94 2.64 11.13 -19.03
CA GLU A 94 2.26 12.25 -19.89
C GLU A 94 0.76 12.55 -19.84
N ALA A 95 -0.09 11.58 -19.48
CA ALA A 95 -1.52 11.78 -19.36
C ALA A 95 -1.89 12.80 -18.25
N TYR A 96 -1.08 12.86 -17.19
CA TYR A 96 -1.31 13.74 -16.03
C TYR A 96 -0.14 14.67 -15.72
N SER A 97 0.93 14.65 -16.52
CA SER A 97 2.07 15.54 -16.34
C SER A 97 1.65 17.01 -16.42
N ASP A 98 2.13 17.83 -15.49
CA ASP A 98 1.83 19.26 -15.44
C ASP A 98 3.07 20.06 -15.03
N ASP A 99 3.62 20.80 -15.99
CA ASP A 99 4.82 21.62 -15.81
C ASP A 99 4.52 23.05 -15.34
N SER A 100 3.29 23.33 -14.88
CA SER A 100 2.88 24.66 -14.41
C SER A 100 3.72 25.13 -13.22
N TRP A 101 4.61 26.10 -13.47
CA TRP A 101 5.46 26.70 -12.43
C TRP A 101 4.65 27.25 -11.25
N ALA A 102 3.48 27.84 -11.51
CA ALA A 102 2.61 28.42 -10.49
C ALA A 102 2.09 27.35 -9.53
N LYS A 103 1.70 26.17 -10.04
CA LYS A 103 1.27 25.05 -9.20
C LYS A 103 2.41 24.53 -8.32
N ARG A 104 3.64 24.49 -8.85
CA ARG A 104 4.82 24.12 -8.05
C ARG A 104 5.08 25.09 -6.90
N VAL A 105 4.96 26.40 -7.15
CA VAL A 105 5.11 27.43 -6.09
C VAL A 105 4.01 27.30 -5.04
N ILE A 106 2.75 27.13 -5.45
CA ILE A 106 1.62 26.93 -4.53
C ILE A 106 1.85 25.68 -3.67
N TYR A 107 2.23 24.57 -4.29
CA TYR A 107 2.57 23.33 -3.59
C TYR A 107 3.67 23.54 -2.56
N TRP A 108 4.77 24.22 -2.90
CA TRP A 108 5.85 24.53 -1.96
C TRP A 108 5.39 25.36 -0.76
N VAL A 109 4.54 26.36 -0.97
CA VAL A 109 3.97 27.16 0.13
C VAL A 109 3.08 26.31 1.03
N GLN A 110 2.21 25.48 0.44
CA GLN A 110 1.34 24.57 1.18
C GLN A 110 2.15 23.56 2.01
N GLU A 111 3.22 23.02 1.44
CA GLU A 111 4.11 22.06 2.08
C GLU A 111 4.90 22.68 3.23
N PHE A 112 5.43 23.90 3.05
CA PHE A 112 6.13 24.64 4.10
C PHE A 112 5.19 25.03 5.25
N ALA A 113 3.97 25.49 4.94
CA ALA A 113 3.00 25.92 5.92
C ALA A 113 2.26 24.76 6.63
N GLY A 114 2.47 23.51 6.18
CA GLY A 114 1.75 22.34 6.70
C GLY A 114 0.25 22.30 6.32
N LEU A 115 -0.15 23.10 5.33
CA LEU A 115 -1.51 23.17 4.78
C LEU A 115 -1.75 22.15 3.66
N SER A 116 -0.68 21.54 3.13
CA SER A 116 -0.79 20.41 2.21
C SER A 116 -1.38 19.20 2.92
N SER A 117 -2.31 18.50 2.26
CA SER A 117 -2.80 17.18 2.71
C SER A 117 -1.93 16.02 2.22
N PHE A 118 -0.90 16.31 1.42
CA PHE A 118 0.00 15.36 0.77
C PHE A 118 1.46 15.72 1.03
#